data_AF-A0AA35R7H6-F1
#
_entry.id   AF-A0AA35R7H6-F1
#
_cell.length_a   1.000
_cell.length_b   1.000
_cell.length_c   1.000
_cell.angle_alpha   90.00
_cell.angle_beta   90.00
_cell.angle_gamma   90.00
#
_symmetry.space_group_name_H-M   'P 1'
#
loop_
_entity.id
_entity.type
_entity.pdbx_description
1 polymer ?
#
loop_
_entity_poly.entity_id
_entity_poly.type
_entity_poly.pdbx_seq_one_letter_code
_entity_poly.pdbx_strand_id
1 'polypeptide(L)' 'MSQISSLVTLQLVSQLHTKDLLDGPKYKCLMTLDAVRQVARTVGFDLVQYLYDFN' A
#
# COMPACT_ATOMS: atom_id res chain seq x y z
N MET A 1 -11.24 7.67 8.39
CA MET A 1 -11.17 6.69 7.28
C MET A 1 -11.22 7.35 5.89
N SER A 2 -10.83 8.61 5.70
CA SER A 2 -10.93 9.29 4.39
C SER A 2 -9.72 9.05 3.47
N GLN A 3 -8.51 8.99 4.03
CA GLN A 3 -7.27 8.92 3.22
C GLN A 3 -7.18 7.61 2.41
N ILE A 4 -7.57 6.48 2.99
CA ILE A 4 -7.55 5.18 2.29
C ILE A 4 -8.56 5.16 1.14
N SER A 5 -9.77 5.70 1.34
CA SER A 5 -10.78 5.79 0.29
C SER A 5 -10.28 6.65 -0.88
N SER A 6 -9.61 7.77 -0.62
CA SER A 6 -8.99 8.58 -1.67
C SER A 6 -7.92 7.80 -2.45
N LEU A 7 -7.08 7.01 -1.77
CA LEU A 7 -6.08 6.17 -2.45
C LEU A 7 -6.72 5.09 -3.32
N VAL A 8 -7.89 4.58 -2.94
CA VAL A 8 -8.68 3.66 -3.76
C VAL A 8 -9.27 4.36 -4.98
N THR A 9 -9.82 5.56 -4.81
CA THR A 9 -10.35 6.37 -5.92
C THR A 9 -9.25 6.74 -6.92
N LEU A 10 -8.04 7.05 -6.44
CA LEU A 10 -6.87 7.37 -7.27
C LEU A 10 -6.18 6.13 -7.86
N GLN A 11 -6.70 4.93 -7.61
CA GLN A 11 -6.14 3.65 -8.09
C GLN A 11 -4.67 3.42 -7.65
N LEU A 12 -4.26 3.98 -6.52
CA LEU A 12 -2.96 3.67 -5.90
C LEU A 12 -3.05 2.40 -5.04
N VAL A 13 -4.26 2.08 -4.58
CA VAL A 13 -4.61 0.89 -3.80
C VAL A 13 -5.93 0.35 -4.34
N SER A 14 -6.15 -0.96 -4.35
CA SER A 14 -7.47 -1.55 -4.65
C SER A 14 -8.06 -2.22 -3.41
N GLN A 15 -9.36 -2.09 -3.23
CA GLN A 15 -10.09 -2.87 -2.24
C GLN A 15 -10.36 -4.27 -2.80
N LEU A 16 -9.96 -5.30 -2.06
CA LEU A 16 -10.23 -6.68 -2.41
C LEU A 16 -11.65 -7.02 -1.95
N HIS A 17 -12.47 -7.52 -2.87
CA HIS A 17 -13.75 -8.13 -2.53
C HIS A 17 -13.49 -9.57 -2.05
N THR A 18 -13.21 -9.73 -0.76
CA THR A 18 -13.27 -11.04 -0.11
C THR A 18 -14.72 -11.36 0.23
N LYS A 19 -15.18 -12.55 -0.15
CA LYS A 19 -16.53 -13.05 0.17
C LYS A 19 -16.72 -13.39 1.65
N ASP A 20 -15.64 -13.38 2.42
CA ASP A 20 -15.65 -13.75 3.83
C ASP A 20 -16.05 -12.53 4.68
N LEU A 21 -17.34 -12.46 5.02
CA LEU A 21 -17.99 -11.37 5.74
C LEU A 21 -17.40 -11.02 7.13
N LEU A 22 -16.45 -11.82 7.63
CA LEU A 22 -15.86 -11.70 8.97
C LEU A 22 -14.49 -11.02 8.98
N ASP A 23 -13.79 -10.97 7.84
CA ASP A 23 -12.56 -10.21 7.73
C ASP A 23 -12.90 -8.79 7.25
N GLY A 24 -12.42 -7.77 7.97
CA GLY A 24 -12.54 -6.38 7.56
C GLY A 24 -12.00 -6.11 6.14
N PRO A 25 -12.19 -4.90 5.59
CA PRO A 25 -11.83 -4.60 4.21
C PRO A 25 -10.33 -4.86 3.97
N LYS A 26 -10.03 -5.76 3.02
CA LYS A 26 -8.67 -6.06 2.59
C LYS A 26 -8.29 -5.16 1.41
N TYR A 27 -7.02 -4.77 1.34
CA TYR A 27 -6.53 -3.88 0.30
C TYR A 27 -5.24 -4.44 -0.33
N LYS A 28 -5.02 -4.13 -1.62
CA LYS A 28 -3.80 -4.44 -2.34
C LYS A 28 -3.16 -3.16 -2.85
N CYS A 29 -1.87 -2.98 -2.60
CA CYS A 29 -1.11 -1.88 -3.18
C CYS A 29 -0.95 -2.07 -4.70
N LEU A 30 -1.22 -1.02 -5.48
CA LEU A 30 -1.05 -1.02 -6.94
C LEU A 30 0.22 -0.27 -7.37
N MET A 31 0.89 0.41 -6.42
CA MET A 31 2.11 1.16 -6.70
C MET A 31 3.30 0.22 -6.94
N THR A 32 4.20 0.65 -7.83
CA THR A 32 5.49 -0.03 -8.02
C THR A 32 6.42 0.21 -6.83
N LEU A 33 7.40 -0.66 -6.64
CA LEU A 33 8.38 -0.51 -5.56
C LEU A 33 9.16 0.81 -5.68
N ASP A 34 9.47 1.25 -6.89
CA ASP A 34 10.18 2.52 -7.11
C ASP A 34 9.35 3.73 -6.69
N ALA A 35 8.05 3.72 -6.95
CA ALA A 35 7.14 4.77 -6.48
C ALA A 35 7.07 4.81 -4.94
N VAL A 36 7.00 3.65 -4.29
CA VAL A 36 6.99 3.57 -2.81
C VAL A 36 8.34 4.04 -2.24
N ARG A 37 9.46 3.67 -2.87
CA ARG A 37 10.80 4.17 -2.50
C ARG A 37 10.92 5.68 -2.63
N GLN A 38 10.35 6.28 -3.66
CA GLN A 38 10.36 7.73 -3.83
C GLN A 38 9.62 8.43 -2.68
N VAL A 39 8.45 7.91 -2.29
CA VAL A 39 7.71 8.41 -1.12
C VAL A 39 8.49 8.19 0.17
N ALA A 40 9.11 7.03 0.37
CA ALA A 40 9.92 6.76 1.55
C ALA A 40 11.07 7.77 1.70
N ARG A 41 11.74 8.14 0.59
CA ARG A 41 12.79 9.15 0.58
C ARG A 41 12.30 10.53 0.99
N THR A 42 11.09 10.94 0.61
CA THR A 42 10.58 12.29 0.98
C THR A 42 10.35 12.43 2.49
N VAL A 43 10.14 11.32 3.19
CA VAL A 43 9.96 11.29 4.65
C VAL A 43 11.18 10.76 5.40
N GLY A 44 12.30 10.50 4.71
CA GLY A 44 13.53 9.99 5.33
C GLY A 44 13.42 8.57 5.89
N PHE A 45 12.56 7.73 5.31
CA PHE A 45 12.32 6.36 5.76
C PHE A 45 13.15 5.34 4.96
N ASP A 46 13.88 4.46 5.64
CA ASP A 46 14.63 3.36 5.00
C ASP A 46 13.73 2.14 4.77
N LEU A 47 13.06 2.14 3.62
CA LEU A 47 12.13 1.06 3.23
C LEU A 47 12.81 -0.30 3.08
N VAL A 48 14.09 -0.35 2.69
CA VAL A 48 14.75 -1.60 2.27
C VAL A 48 14.90 -2.57 3.45
N GLN A 49 15.14 -2.04 4.65
CA GLN A 49 15.26 -2.83 5.89
C GLN A 49 13.99 -3.62 6.26
N TYR A 50 12.85 -3.24 5.69
CA TYR A 50 11.55 -3.86 5.92
C TYR A 50 11.13 -4.82 4.80
N LEU A 51 11.97 -4.99 3.76
CA LEU A 51 11.71 -5.91 2.66
C LEU A 51 12.48 -7.22 2.90
N TYR A 52 11.82 -8.35 2.66
CA TYR A 52 12.35 -9.67 2.98
C TYR A 52 13.54 -10.10 2.10
N ASP A 53 13.55 -9.68 0.82
CA ASP A 53 14.46 -10.23 -0.21
C ASP A 53 15.64 -9.30 -0.57
N PHE A 54 15.82 -8.17 0.11
CA PHE A 54 16.85 -7.16 -0.22
C PHE A 54 18.00 -7.09 0.80
N ASN A 55 18.24 -8.19 1.50
CA ASN A 55 19.34 -8.37 2.46
C ASN A 55 20.39 -9.35 1.90
#